data_AF-K2RIE1-F1
#
_entry.id   AF-K2RIE1-F1
#
_cell.length_a   1.000
_cell.length_b   1.000
_cell.length_c   1.000
_cell.angle_alpha   90.00
_cell.angle_beta   90.00
_cell.angle_gamma   90.00
#
_symmetry.space_group_name_H-M   'P 1'
#
loop_
_entity.id
_entity.type
_entity.pdbx_description
1 polymer ?
#
loop_
_entity_poly.entity_id
_entity_poly.type
_entity_poly.pdbx_seq_one_letter_code
_entity_poly.pdbx_strand_id
1 'polypeptide(L)'
;MNGYEMLPALEQKLELFRRSDQERDAHLQEVIRQYGRIQIAYTEKCGDVENEAQARRYWQQQFGEASRVLAITRQQAESTPLVLALIDGDGAIFTEGLLRAGAEGGSDAAHKLQSEIRNHILDVYGGAAGDWSVMVHIYANLEGLSRKLASVGIIKSPVELHNFTRAFNLHQPLFNFIDVGSGKERADHKIKETLRLLITNIQCKHIIFSGCHDNGYLPSLDPYKHDPSLANRISLLETTPVRPGFAALKFKTVRFGSVFRLDELPERPSPVNPVIVKTVSPHQTIVSPQQAQLPVSKGARSAAPVSTQSSWATIGKTGMTTKNISIVPVKPRERKFVLLNAYD
;
A
#
# COMPACT_ATOMS: atom_id res chain seq x y z
N MET A 1 7.74 59.34 108.01
CA MET A 1 6.58 58.56 107.58
C MET A 1 6.82 58.08 106.15
N ASN A 2 7.69 57.08 105.95
CA ASN A 2 8.17 56.68 104.60
C ASN A 2 7.65 55.30 104.15
N GLY A 3 6.73 54.69 104.89
CA GLY A 3 6.16 53.37 104.57
C GLY A 3 5.02 53.40 103.55
N TYR A 4 4.37 54.56 103.34
CA TYR A 4 3.23 54.70 102.44
C TYR A 4 3.62 54.85 100.95
N GLU A 5 4.85 55.28 100.63
CA GLU A 5 5.35 55.37 99.25
C GLU A 5 5.99 54.06 98.75
N MET A 6 6.40 53.15 99.65
CA MET A 6 7.07 51.89 99.30
C MET A 6 6.12 50.79 98.82
N LEU A 7 4.89 50.76 99.32
CA LEU A 7 3.86 49.78 98.94
C LEU A 7 3.43 49.93 97.47
N PRO A 8 3.07 51.14 96.97
CA PRO A 8 2.73 51.35 95.56
C PRO A 8 3.87 50.98 94.60
N ALA A 9 5.13 51.23 94.98
CA ALA A 9 6.29 50.89 94.17
C ALA A 9 6.53 49.37 94.07
N LEU A 10 6.30 48.63 95.15
CA LEU A 10 6.36 47.16 95.17
C LEU A 10 5.21 46.53 94.36
N GLU A 11 4.00 47.08 94.45
CA GLU A 11 2.84 46.66 93.64
C GLU A 11 3.07 46.89 92.15
N GLN A 12 3.62 48.05 91.77
CA GLN A 12 3.99 48.34 90.39
C GLN A 12 5.05 47.36 89.85
N LYS A 13 6.05 47.02 90.68
CA LYS A 13 7.09 46.04 90.31
C LYS A 13 6.50 44.64 90.13
N LEU A 14 5.56 44.22 90.98
CA LEU A 14 4.84 42.95 90.84
C LEU A 14 4.02 42.90 89.55
N GLU A 15 3.35 44.00 89.19
CA GLU A 15 2.57 44.10 87.96
C GLU A 15 3.44 44.02 86.70
N LEU A 16 4.64 44.63 86.73
CA LEU A 16 5.62 44.50 85.66
C LEU A 16 6.10 43.05 85.48
N PHE A 17 6.35 42.33 86.58
CA PHE A 17 6.70 40.90 86.50
C PHE A 17 5.58 40.07 85.91
N ARG A 18 4.33 40.28 86.35
CA ARG A 18 3.16 39.58 85.80
C ARG A 18 3.00 39.82 84.30
N ARG A 19 3.17 41.07 83.85
CA ARG A 19 3.13 41.41 82.42
C ARG A 19 4.25 40.72 81.65
N SER A 20 5.47 40.74 82.17
CA SER A 20 6.61 40.05 81.54
C SER A 20 6.40 38.54 81.46
N ASP A 21 5.77 37.93 82.46
CA ASP A 21 5.43 36.51 82.46
C ASP A 21 4.35 36.18 81.44
N GLN A 22 3.32 37.03 81.32
CA GLN A 22 2.28 36.89 80.28
C GLN A 22 2.84 37.05 78.87
N GLU A 23 3.70 38.03 78.63
CA GLU A 23 4.35 38.22 77.32
C GLU A 23 5.25 37.03 76.95
N ARG A 24 5.98 36.50 77.94
CA ARG A 24 6.81 35.30 77.77
C ARG A 24 5.98 34.06 77.49
N ASP A 25 4.88 33.85 78.22
CA ASP A 25 3.97 32.74 77.97
C ASP A 25 3.33 32.84 76.57
N ALA A 26 2.85 34.02 76.17
CA ALA A 26 2.31 34.26 74.84
C ALA A 26 3.35 33.96 73.74
N HIS A 27 4.61 34.36 73.95
CA HIS A 27 5.68 34.04 73.01
C HIS A 27 5.97 32.54 72.95
N LEU A 28 6.01 31.84 74.10
CA LEU A 28 6.20 30.39 74.15
C LEU A 28 5.06 29.64 73.44
N GLN A 29 3.82 30.05 73.65
CA GLN A 29 2.65 29.48 72.96
C GLN A 29 2.75 29.67 71.44
N GLU A 30 3.17 30.84 70.98
CA GLU A 30 3.38 31.13 69.55
C GLU A 30 4.50 30.25 68.97
N VAL A 31 5.63 30.10 69.67
CA VAL A 31 6.73 29.21 69.25
C VAL A 31 6.25 27.77 69.13
N ILE A 32 5.50 27.26 70.11
CA ILE A 32 4.92 25.90 70.06
C ILE A 32 3.98 25.75 68.86
N ARG A 33 3.12 26.75 68.63
CA ARG A 33 2.19 26.75 67.50
C ARG A 33 2.92 26.75 66.16
N GLN A 34 3.99 27.54 66.03
CA GLN A 34 4.80 27.58 64.81
C GLN A 34 5.56 26.27 64.60
N TYR A 35 6.14 25.70 65.66
CA TYR A 35 6.79 24.41 65.61
C TYR A 35 5.81 23.32 65.14
N GLY A 36 4.60 23.27 65.69
CA GLY A 36 3.56 22.33 65.26
C GLY A 36 3.18 22.48 63.77
N ARG A 37 3.05 23.72 63.28
CA ARG A 37 2.79 23.99 61.84
C ARG A 37 3.94 23.51 60.96
N ILE A 38 5.19 23.79 61.35
CA ILE A 38 6.37 23.38 60.61
C ILE A 38 6.46 21.85 60.58
N GLN A 39 6.16 21.16 61.68
CA GLN A 39 6.21 19.70 61.75
C GLN A 39 5.18 19.04 60.81
N ILE A 40 3.95 19.59 60.74
CA ILE A 40 2.93 19.12 59.79
C ILE A 40 3.40 19.35 58.36
N ALA A 41 3.80 20.57 58.01
CA ALA A 41 4.27 20.91 56.67
C ALA A 41 5.50 20.09 56.24
N TYR A 42 6.41 19.80 57.17
CA TYR A 42 7.55 18.93 56.94
C TYR A 42 7.10 17.50 56.61
N THR A 43 6.17 16.96 57.38
CA THR A 43 5.65 15.59 57.17
C THR A 43 4.93 15.46 55.83
N GLU A 44 4.09 16.44 55.48
CA GLU A 44 3.43 16.51 54.18
C GLU A 44 4.46 16.56 53.06
N LYS A 45 5.47 17.43 53.18
CA LYS A 45 6.50 17.57 52.15
C LYS A 45 7.35 16.33 51.98
N CYS A 46 7.65 15.59 53.05
CA CYS A 46 8.31 14.29 52.98
C CYS A 46 7.46 13.29 52.18
N GLY A 47 6.15 13.22 52.46
CA GLY A 47 5.23 12.36 51.71
C GLY A 47 5.16 12.72 50.22
N ASP A 48 5.12 14.01 49.88
CA ASP A 48 5.13 14.47 48.49
C ASP A 48 6.42 14.05 47.76
N VAL A 49 7.59 14.23 48.39
CA VAL A 49 8.88 13.85 47.80
C VAL A 49 8.98 12.34 47.59
N GLU A 50 8.48 11.54 48.54
CA GLU A 50 8.43 10.09 48.39
C GLU A 50 7.51 9.66 47.23
N ASN A 51 6.33 10.27 47.12
CA ASN A 51 5.39 10.04 46.03
C ASN A 51 5.99 10.41 44.67
N GLU A 52 6.65 11.57 44.57
CA GLU A 52 7.34 12.01 43.35
C GLU A 52 8.48 11.05 42.97
N ALA A 53 9.26 10.58 43.96
CA ALA A 53 10.33 9.62 43.73
C ALA A 53 9.80 8.28 43.22
N GLN A 54 8.70 7.78 43.79
CA GLN A 54 8.03 6.56 43.33
C GLN A 54 7.47 6.73 41.92
N ALA A 55 6.77 7.84 41.64
CA ALA A 55 6.23 8.13 40.32
C ALA A 55 7.34 8.23 39.27
N ARG A 56 8.45 8.90 39.58
CA ARG A 56 9.61 9.02 38.68
C ARG A 56 10.19 7.64 38.35
N ARG A 57 10.42 6.79 39.35
CA ARG A 57 10.94 5.43 39.16
C ARG A 57 9.99 4.59 38.30
N TYR A 58 8.68 4.68 38.57
CA TYR A 58 7.66 3.99 37.77
C TYR A 58 7.71 4.42 36.31
N TRP A 59 7.70 5.72 36.03
CA TRP A 59 7.73 6.23 34.66
C TRP A 59 9.04 5.96 33.93
N GLN A 60 10.18 6.00 34.63
CA GLN A 60 11.47 5.60 34.07
C GLN A 60 11.46 4.13 33.65
N GLN A 61 10.88 3.25 34.47
CA GLN A 61 10.71 1.84 34.13
C GLN A 61 9.77 1.66 32.92
N GLN A 62 8.62 2.33 32.91
CA GLN A 62 7.67 2.26 31.79
C GLN A 62 8.29 2.79 30.48
N PHE A 63 9.03 3.89 30.54
CA PHE A 63 9.75 4.44 29.40
C PHE A 63 10.83 3.48 28.89
N GLY A 64 11.59 2.87 29.81
CA GLY A 64 12.59 1.87 29.48
C GLY A 64 11.99 0.67 28.75
N GLU A 65 10.89 0.10 29.26
CA GLU A 65 10.24 -1.04 28.61
C GLU A 65 9.59 -0.65 27.28
N ALA A 66 8.90 0.50 27.20
CA ALA A 66 8.32 0.99 25.95
C ALA A 66 9.40 1.24 24.88
N SER A 67 10.55 1.80 25.27
CA SER A 67 11.69 2.00 24.37
C SER A 67 12.28 0.68 23.89
N ARG A 68 12.38 -0.32 24.78
CA ARG A 68 12.84 -1.67 24.45
C ARG A 68 11.90 -2.35 23.46
N VAL A 69 10.59 -2.31 23.72
CA VAL A 69 9.56 -2.86 22.83
C VAL A 69 9.62 -2.18 21.46
N LEU A 70 9.69 -0.84 21.42
CA LEU A 70 9.80 -0.10 20.17
C LEU A 70 11.05 -0.49 19.36
N ALA A 71 12.21 -0.64 20.02
CA ALA A 71 13.44 -1.07 19.38
C ALA A 71 13.31 -2.49 18.78
N ILE A 72 12.74 -3.43 19.53
CA ILE A 72 12.51 -4.81 19.06
C ILE A 72 11.52 -4.81 17.87
N THR A 73 10.40 -4.11 17.98
CA THR A 73 9.41 -4.04 16.90
C THR A 73 9.99 -3.42 15.64
N ARG A 74 10.82 -2.38 15.77
CA ARG A 74 11.50 -1.76 14.63
C ARG A 74 12.49 -2.72 13.98
N GLN A 75 13.30 -3.41 14.78
CA GLN A 75 14.24 -4.41 14.26
C GLN A 75 13.52 -5.54 13.52
N GLN A 76 12.39 -6.02 14.04
CA GLN A 76 11.56 -7.02 13.37
C GLN A 76 10.92 -6.50 12.07
N ALA A 77 10.54 -5.23 12.01
CA ALA A 77 10.03 -4.60 10.81
C ALA A 77 11.11 -4.38 9.72
N GLU A 78 12.37 -4.29 10.13
CA GLU A 78 13.53 -4.07 9.26
C GLU A 78 14.21 -5.39 8.84
N SER A 79 13.88 -6.53 9.45
CA SER A 79 14.58 -7.80 9.22
C SER A 79 14.31 -8.43 7.85
N THR A 80 13.16 -8.14 7.23
CA THR A 80 12.78 -8.68 5.91
C THR A 80 12.23 -7.58 5.02
N PRO A 81 13.08 -6.66 4.54
CA PRO A 81 12.67 -5.62 3.61
C PRO A 81 12.26 -6.25 2.26
N LEU A 82 11.18 -5.74 1.70
CA LEU A 82 10.53 -6.26 0.50
C LEU A 82 10.38 -5.16 -0.55
N VAL A 83 10.67 -5.50 -1.79
CA VAL A 83 10.29 -4.75 -2.99
C VAL A 83 9.18 -5.52 -3.68
N LEU A 84 8.11 -4.83 -4.02
CA LEU A 84 6.98 -5.40 -4.75
C LEU A 84 6.91 -4.79 -6.15
N ALA A 85 6.89 -5.61 -7.19
CA ALA A 85 6.44 -5.18 -8.51
C ALA A 85 4.99 -5.61 -8.74
N LEU A 86 4.09 -4.64 -8.89
CA LEU A 86 2.72 -4.83 -9.32
C LEU A 86 2.63 -4.50 -10.80
N ILE A 87 2.44 -5.53 -11.62
CA ILE A 87 2.51 -5.40 -13.07
C ILE A 87 1.16 -5.76 -13.67
N ASP A 88 0.57 -4.80 -14.38
CA ASP A 88 -0.52 -5.04 -15.31
C ASP A 88 0.04 -5.62 -16.63
N GLY A 89 -0.20 -6.91 -16.84
CA GLY A 89 0.32 -7.65 -17.99
C GLY A 89 -0.39 -7.33 -19.30
N ASP A 90 -1.51 -6.59 -19.30
CA ASP A 90 -2.15 -6.16 -20.54
C ASP A 90 -1.39 -4.99 -21.19
N GLY A 91 -0.73 -4.14 -20.38
CA GLY A 91 0.10 -3.03 -20.87
C GLY A 91 1.60 -3.20 -20.70
N ALA A 92 2.05 -4.19 -19.92
CA ALA A 92 3.47 -4.52 -19.76
C ALA A 92 3.83 -5.82 -20.48
N ILE A 93 4.00 -5.73 -21.80
CA ILE A 93 4.26 -6.88 -22.66
C ILE A 93 5.76 -7.15 -22.73
N PHE A 94 6.16 -8.41 -22.54
CA PHE A 94 7.56 -8.84 -22.66
C PHE A 94 8.11 -8.67 -24.08
N THR A 95 9.42 -8.52 -24.22
CA THR A 95 10.08 -8.41 -25.54
C THR A 95 9.81 -9.66 -26.40
N GLU A 96 9.75 -9.47 -27.73
CA GLU A 96 9.43 -10.57 -28.65
C GLU A 96 10.44 -11.72 -28.57
N GLY A 97 11.72 -11.42 -28.33
CA GLY A 97 12.77 -12.43 -28.16
C GLY A 97 12.49 -13.35 -26.98
N LEU A 98 12.09 -12.79 -25.83
CA LEU A 98 11.72 -13.56 -24.65
C LEU A 98 10.45 -14.37 -24.90
N LEU A 99 9.41 -13.78 -25.49
CA LEU A 99 8.16 -14.48 -25.77
C LEU A 99 8.35 -15.65 -26.76
N ARG A 100 9.13 -15.46 -27.82
CA ARG A 100 9.41 -16.50 -28.83
C ARG A 100 10.24 -17.65 -28.31
N ALA A 101 11.04 -17.43 -27.27
CA ALA A 101 11.84 -18.47 -26.63
C ALA A 101 11.02 -19.38 -25.69
N GLY A 102 9.72 -19.12 -25.51
CA GLY A 102 8.83 -19.98 -24.74
C GLY A 102 9.31 -20.19 -23.30
N ALA A 103 9.54 -21.43 -22.88
CA ALA A 103 9.97 -21.76 -21.52
C ALA A 103 11.34 -21.13 -21.15
N GLU A 104 12.34 -21.24 -22.03
CA GLU A 104 13.66 -20.62 -21.78
C GLU A 104 13.52 -19.09 -21.65
N GLY A 105 12.70 -18.49 -22.50
CA GLY A 105 12.39 -17.07 -22.43
C GLY A 105 11.70 -16.65 -21.13
N GLY A 106 10.85 -17.52 -20.56
CA GLY A 106 10.21 -17.28 -19.27
C GLY A 106 11.21 -17.25 -18.11
N SER A 107 12.13 -18.21 -18.09
CA SER A 107 13.25 -18.24 -17.12
C SER A 107 14.14 -17.01 -17.25
N ASP A 108 14.57 -16.69 -18.48
CA ASP A 108 15.40 -15.52 -18.79
C ASP A 108 14.70 -14.21 -18.40
N ALA A 109 13.41 -14.09 -18.68
CA ALA A 109 12.62 -12.92 -18.33
C ALA A 109 12.57 -12.71 -16.81
N ALA A 110 12.38 -13.77 -16.02
CA ALA A 110 12.39 -13.69 -14.57
C ALA A 110 13.77 -13.24 -14.04
N HIS A 111 14.86 -13.81 -14.58
CA HIS A 111 16.22 -13.41 -14.20
C HIS A 111 16.52 -11.95 -14.53
N LYS A 112 16.20 -11.52 -15.76
CA LYS A 112 16.40 -10.14 -16.21
C LYS A 112 15.58 -9.16 -15.38
N LEU A 113 14.30 -9.45 -15.15
CA LEU A 113 13.42 -8.60 -14.36
C LEU A 113 13.92 -8.46 -12.92
N GLN A 114 14.39 -9.55 -12.31
CA GLN A 114 14.98 -9.50 -10.98
C GLN A 114 16.22 -8.59 -10.94
N SER A 115 17.09 -8.69 -11.94
CA SER A 115 18.32 -7.89 -12.05
C SER A 115 18.00 -6.41 -12.23
N GLU A 116 17.08 -6.08 -13.15
CA GLU A 116 16.61 -4.72 -13.40
C GLU A 116 15.97 -4.08 -12.16
N ILE A 117 15.11 -4.83 -11.44
CA ILE A 117 14.50 -4.36 -10.19
C ILE A 117 15.59 -4.08 -9.14
N ARG A 118 16.54 -5.00 -8.94
CA ARG A 118 17.63 -4.79 -7.97
C ARG A 118 18.48 -3.57 -8.32
N ASN A 119 18.85 -3.40 -9.59
CA ASN A 119 19.63 -2.25 -10.05
C ASN A 119 18.87 -0.94 -9.83
N HIS A 120 17.58 -0.89 -10.15
CA HIS A 120 16.74 0.27 -9.88
C HIS A 120 16.68 0.62 -8.39
N ILE A 121 16.51 -0.39 -7.54
CA ILE A 121 16.42 -0.18 -6.09
C ILE A 121 17.77 0.28 -5.51
N LEU A 122 18.89 -0.24 -6.01
CA LEU A 122 20.21 0.25 -5.67
C LEU A 122 20.39 1.73 -6.04
N ASP A 123 19.92 2.17 -7.21
CA ASP A 123 19.97 3.57 -7.64
C ASP A 123 19.07 4.46 -6.75
N VAL A 124 17.81 4.07 -6.56
CA VAL A 124 16.81 4.81 -5.78
C VAL A 124 17.26 5.05 -4.33
N TYR A 125 17.97 4.11 -3.73
CA TYR A 125 18.40 4.13 -2.34
C TYR A 125 19.91 4.23 -2.13
N GLY A 126 20.68 4.65 -3.15
CA GLY A 126 22.11 4.94 -3.03
C GLY A 126 22.96 3.77 -2.55
N GLY A 127 22.64 2.55 -3.00
CA GLY A 127 23.38 1.33 -2.69
C GLY A 127 23.01 0.63 -1.37
N ALA A 128 22.18 1.22 -0.52
CA ALA A 128 21.85 0.69 0.81
C ALA A 128 20.82 -0.48 0.81
N ALA A 129 20.30 -0.87 -0.35
CA ALA A 129 19.11 -1.72 -0.48
C ALA A 129 19.33 -3.04 -1.25
N GLY A 130 20.58 -3.46 -1.49
CA GLY A 130 20.92 -4.58 -2.37
C GLY A 130 20.34 -5.96 -1.99
N ASP A 131 20.08 -6.19 -0.71
CA ASP A 131 19.66 -7.50 -0.19
C ASP A 131 18.14 -7.63 0.04
N TRP A 132 17.33 -6.68 -0.43
CA TRP A 132 15.89 -6.72 -0.22
C TRP A 132 15.25 -7.87 -1.02
N SER A 133 14.26 -8.54 -0.41
CA SER A 133 13.47 -9.55 -1.10
C SER A 133 12.70 -8.91 -2.25
N VAL A 134 12.67 -9.55 -3.42
CA VAL A 134 11.93 -9.06 -4.58
C VAL A 134 10.75 -9.99 -4.84
N MET A 135 9.54 -9.43 -4.77
CA MET A 135 8.28 -10.10 -5.11
C MET A 135 7.68 -9.44 -6.35
N VAL A 136 7.23 -10.25 -7.29
CA VAL A 136 6.66 -9.77 -8.56
C VAL A 136 5.32 -10.44 -8.79
N HIS A 137 4.27 -9.63 -8.95
CA HIS A 137 2.95 -10.10 -9.35
C HIS A 137 2.58 -9.48 -10.69
N ILE A 138 2.41 -10.33 -11.70
CA ILE A 138 1.95 -9.96 -13.04
C ILE A 138 0.52 -10.44 -13.18
N TYR A 139 -0.43 -9.53 -13.34
CA TYR A 139 -1.85 -9.86 -13.51
C TYR A 139 -2.22 -9.70 -14.97
N ALA A 140 -2.75 -10.77 -15.58
CA ALA A 140 -3.25 -10.69 -16.95
C ALA A 140 -4.33 -11.73 -17.18
N ASN A 141 -5.17 -11.50 -18.20
CA ASN A 141 -6.00 -12.56 -18.77
C ASN A 141 -5.12 -13.39 -19.72
N LEU A 142 -4.56 -14.51 -19.23
CA LEU A 142 -3.59 -15.30 -20.01
C LEU A 142 -4.17 -15.84 -21.31
N GLU A 143 -5.44 -16.23 -21.27
CA GLU A 143 -6.16 -16.74 -22.44
C GLU A 143 -6.37 -15.65 -23.50
N GLY A 144 -6.72 -14.43 -23.07
CA GLY A 144 -6.84 -13.26 -23.95
C GLY A 144 -5.51 -12.84 -24.54
N LEU A 145 -4.49 -12.70 -23.70
CA LEU A 145 -3.16 -12.27 -24.07
C LEU A 145 -2.49 -13.26 -25.04
N SER A 146 -2.57 -14.57 -24.75
CA SER A 146 -2.02 -15.61 -25.63
C SER A 146 -2.63 -15.61 -27.02
N ARG A 147 -3.96 -15.47 -27.14
CA ARG A 147 -4.64 -15.29 -28.43
C ARG A 147 -4.18 -14.04 -29.15
N LYS A 148 -4.06 -12.92 -28.44
CA LYS A 148 -3.62 -11.65 -29.05
C LYS A 148 -2.20 -11.79 -29.59
N LEU A 149 -1.26 -12.30 -28.80
CA LEU A 149 0.13 -12.51 -29.21
C LEU A 149 0.26 -13.45 -30.42
N ALA A 150 -0.56 -14.51 -30.48
CA ALA A 150 -0.59 -15.41 -31.64
C ALA A 150 -1.17 -14.72 -32.88
N SER A 151 -2.23 -13.93 -32.73
CA SER A 151 -2.88 -13.23 -33.83
C SER A 151 -1.98 -12.20 -34.52
N VAL A 152 -1.00 -11.65 -33.79
CA VAL A 152 -0.01 -10.69 -34.34
C VAL A 152 1.31 -11.35 -34.72
N GLY A 153 1.40 -12.69 -34.66
CA GLY A 153 2.58 -13.44 -35.08
C GLY A 153 3.81 -13.31 -34.17
N ILE A 154 3.64 -12.86 -32.92
CA ILE A 154 4.75 -12.82 -31.95
C ILE A 154 5.07 -14.24 -31.48
N ILE A 155 4.05 -14.99 -31.10
CA ILE A 155 4.15 -16.42 -30.73
C ILE A 155 3.41 -17.27 -31.77
N LYS A 156 3.80 -18.53 -31.91
CA LYS A 156 3.20 -19.44 -32.92
C LYS A 156 1.86 -20.01 -32.45
N SER A 157 1.71 -20.23 -31.15
CA SER A 157 0.49 -20.77 -30.57
C SER A 157 0.29 -20.27 -29.14
N PRO A 158 -0.95 -20.24 -28.62
CA PRO A 158 -1.23 -19.87 -27.23
C PRO A 158 -0.46 -20.70 -26.18
N VAL A 159 -0.10 -21.94 -26.52
CA VAL A 159 0.67 -22.85 -25.64
C VAL A 159 2.06 -22.28 -25.32
N GLU A 160 2.67 -21.52 -26.22
CA GLU A 160 3.99 -20.91 -25.98
C GLU A 160 3.95 -19.93 -24.82
N LEU A 161 2.88 -19.12 -24.70
CA LEU A 161 2.72 -18.23 -23.55
C LEU A 161 2.53 -19.02 -22.25
N HIS A 162 1.77 -20.12 -22.26
CA HIS A 162 1.62 -20.96 -21.07
C HIS A 162 2.95 -21.59 -20.62
N ASN A 163 3.79 -22.03 -21.55
CA ASN A 163 5.11 -22.55 -21.23
C ASN A 163 6.04 -21.45 -20.68
N PHE A 164 5.97 -20.25 -21.27
CA PHE A 164 6.67 -19.06 -20.79
C PHE A 164 6.27 -18.71 -19.35
N THR A 165 4.98 -18.59 -19.06
CA THR A 165 4.51 -18.20 -17.71
C THR A 165 4.83 -19.26 -16.67
N ARG A 166 4.73 -20.55 -17.03
CA ARG A 166 5.13 -21.65 -16.14
C ARG A 166 6.62 -21.56 -15.78
N ALA A 167 7.49 -21.38 -16.76
CA ALA A 167 8.93 -21.27 -16.52
C ALA A 167 9.28 -20.00 -15.72
N PHE A 168 8.64 -18.87 -16.02
CA PHE A 168 8.79 -17.62 -15.26
C PHE A 168 8.47 -17.82 -13.76
N ASN A 169 7.34 -18.46 -13.44
CA ASN A 169 6.94 -18.74 -12.06
C ASN A 169 7.89 -19.70 -11.34
N LEU A 170 8.44 -20.69 -12.04
CA LEU A 170 9.35 -21.67 -11.46
C LEU A 170 10.77 -21.11 -11.23
N HIS A 171 11.19 -20.14 -12.04
CA HIS A 171 12.56 -19.64 -12.01
C HIS A 171 12.85 -18.76 -10.78
N GLN A 172 11.85 -18.02 -10.26
CA GLN A 172 12.00 -17.17 -9.09
C GLN A 172 10.86 -17.41 -8.07
N PRO A 173 11.17 -17.80 -6.81
CA PRO A 173 10.15 -18.25 -5.85
C PRO A 173 9.04 -17.24 -5.52
N LEU A 174 9.32 -15.93 -5.59
CA LEU A 174 8.37 -14.87 -5.26
C LEU A 174 7.79 -14.19 -6.52
N PHE A 175 7.96 -14.80 -7.68
CA PHE A 175 7.48 -14.27 -8.95
C PHE A 175 6.25 -15.06 -9.36
N ASN A 176 5.15 -14.36 -9.60
CA ASN A 176 3.87 -14.96 -9.92
C ASN A 176 3.24 -14.25 -11.11
N PHE A 177 3.03 -15.02 -12.18
CA PHE A 177 2.09 -14.72 -13.24
C PHE A 177 0.72 -15.24 -12.83
N ILE A 178 -0.21 -14.32 -12.62
CA ILE A 178 -1.53 -14.56 -12.04
C ILE A 178 -2.57 -14.39 -13.15
N ASP A 179 -3.16 -15.52 -13.55
CA ASP A 179 -4.30 -15.49 -14.47
C ASP A 179 -5.55 -14.98 -13.76
N VAL A 180 -6.08 -13.85 -14.21
CA VAL A 180 -7.33 -13.26 -13.67
C VAL A 180 -8.58 -13.72 -14.44
N GLY A 181 -8.38 -14.50 -15.51
CA GLY A 181 -9.41 -14.98 -16.41
C GLY A 181 -10.06 -13.85 -17.22
N SER A 182 -11.20 -14.17 -17.83
CA SER A 182 -11.96 -13.22 -18.64
C SER A 182 -12.82 -12.28 -17.79
N GLY A 183 -12.98 -11.04 -18.27
CA GLY A 183 -13.80 -10.00 -17.63
C GLY A 183 -13.07 -8.67 -17.57
N LYS A 184 -13.83 -7.57 -17.67
CA LYS A 184 -13.26 -6.22 -17.56
C LYS A 184 -12.83 -5.94 -16.11
N GLU A 185 -11.77 -5.16 -15.95
CA GLU A 185 -11.31 -4.58 -14.68
C GLU A 185 -10.91 -5.60 -13.58
N ARG A 186 -10.77 -6.89 -13.91
CA ARG A 186 -10.40 -7.92 -12.93
C ARG A 186 -8.94 -7.80 -12.48
N ALA A 187 -8.03 -7.54 -13.40
CA ALA A 187 -6.63 -7.25 -13.10
C ALA A 187 -6.54 -5.96 -12.28
N ASP A 188 -7.21 -4.91 -12.73
CA ASP A 188 -7.21 -3.60 -12.10
C ASP A 188 -7.65 -3.67 -10.65
N HIS A 189 -8.76 -4.36 -10.36
CA HIS A 189 -9.25 -4.49 -8.99
C HIS A 189 -8.23 -5.16 -8.08
N LYS A 190 -7.56 -6.24 -8.54
CA LYS A 190 -6.52 -6.92 -7.77
C LYS A 190 -5.29 -6.04 -7.56
N ILE A 191 -4.83 -5.34 -8.60
CA ILE A 191 -3.68 -4.45 -8.53
C ILE A 191 -3.95 -3.29 -7.57
N LYS A 192 -5.11 -2.61 -7.72
CA LYS A 192 -5.53 -1.48 -6.89
C LYS A 192 -5.60 -1.85 -5.42
N GLU A 193 -6.22 -2.99 -5.11
CA GLU A 193 -6.36 -3.43 -3.71
C GLU A 193 -5.03 -3.92 -3.12
N THR A 194 -4.19 -4.60 -3.91
CA THR A 194 -2.86 -5.03 -3.45
C THR A 194 -1.96 -3.83 -3.18
N LEU A 195 -2.00 -2.80 -4.05
CA LEU A 195 -1.30 -1.53 -3.83
C LEU A 195 -1.75 -0.89 -2.52
N ARG A 196 -3.07 -0.74 -2.32
CA ARG A 196 -3.66 -0.12 -1.13
C ARG A 196 -3.21 -0.82 0.16
N LEU A 197 -3.11 -2.14 0.15
CA LEU A 197 -2.70 -2.94 1.30
C LEU A 197 -1.18 -2.81 1.58
N LEU A 198 -0.36 -2.88 0.54
CA LEU A 198 1.10 -3.01 0.70
C LEU A 198 1.84 -1.67 0.75
N ILE A 199 1.25 -0.57 0.27
CA ILE A 199 1.86 0.76 0.36
C ILE A 199 2.00 1.25 1.80
N THR A 200 1.15 0.81 2.72
CA THR A 200 1.27 1.13 4.15
C THR A 200 2.01 0.04 4.94
N ASN A 201 2.37 -1.08 4.31
CA ASN A 201 3.10 -2.15 4.97
C ASN A 201 4.55 -1.69 5.26
N ILE A 202 4.98 -1.85 6.50
CA ILE A 202 6.30 -1.39 6.98
C ILE A 202 7.48 -2.17 6.37
N GLN A 203 7.26 -3.43 5.99
CA GLN A 203 8.27 -4.30 5.37
C GLN A 203 8.39 -4.03 3.87
N CYS A 204 7.30 -3.62 3.21
CA CYS A 204 7.28 -3.30 1.78
C CYS A 204 7.98 -1.95 1.53
N LYS A 205 9.29 -1.93 1.39
CA LYS A 205 10.04 -0.67 1.30
C LYS A 205 9.80 0.09 -0.01
N HIS A 206 9.52 -0.62 -1.10
CA HIS A 206 9.31 -0.01 -2.41
C HIS A 206 8.31 -0.79 -3.27
N ILE A 207 7.54 -0.06 -4.09
CA ILE A 207 6.58 -0.61 -5.05
C ILE A 207 6.93 -0.10 -6.45
N ILE A 208 7.17 -1.03 -7.37
CA ILE A 208 7.24 -0.74 -8.80
C ILE A 208 5.88 -1.04 -9.39
N PHE A 209 5.26 -0.05 -10.01
CA PHE A 209 3.89 -0.12 -10.50
C PHE A 209 3.85 -0.02 -12.03
N SER A 210 3.36 -1.05 -12.71
CA SER A 210 2.98 -0.99 -14.12
C SER A 210 1.46 -0.89 -14.25
N GLY A 211 1.01 -0.17 -15.28
CA GLY A 211 -0.40 0.24 -15.42
C GLY A 211 -0.56 1.65 -15.98
N CYS A 212 0.55 2.33 -16.31
CA CYS A 212 0.55 3.70 -16.85
C CYS A 212 -0.14 3.87 -18.22
N HIS A 213 -0.50 2.75 -18.87
CA HIS A 213 -1.27 2.74 -20.11
C HIS A 213 -2.77 2.97 -19.87
N ASP A 214 -3.28 2.70 -18.67
CA ASP A 214 -4.70 2.88 -18.30
C ASP A 214 -4.88 4.00 -17.27
N ASN A 215 -5.59 5.06 -17.65
CA ASN A 215 -5.92 6.18 -16.76
C ASN A 215 -6.84 5.76 -15.60
N GLY A 216 -7.46 4.58 -15.66
CA GLY A 216 -8.25 3.99 -14.59
C GLY A 216 -7.47 3.75 -13.29
N TYR A 217 -6.14 3.75 -13.33
CA TYR A 217 -5.29 3.66 -12.13
C TYR A 217 -4.98 5.00 -11.46
N LEU A 218 -5.17 6.13 -12.15
CA LEU A 218 -4.85 7.45 -11.60
C LEU A 218 -5.55 7.72 -10.26
N PRO A 219 -6.88 7.46 -10.08
CA PRO A 219 -7.54 7.70 -8.80
C PRO A 219 -6.99 6.85 -7.65
N SER A 220 -6.40 5.68 -7.94
CA SER A 220 -5.79 4.81 -6.94
C SER A 220 -4.39 5.25 -6.55
N LEU A 221 -3.70 6.00 -7.41
CA LEU A 221 -2.35 6.52 -7.20
C LEU A 221 -2.35 7.96 -6.64
N ASP A 222 -3.35 8.76 -7.01
CA ASP A 222 -3.50 10.17 -6.65
C ASP A 222 -3.36 10.46 -5.14
N PRO A 223 -3.94 9.66 -4.23
CA PRO A 223 -3.86 9.92 -2.79
C PRO A 223 -2.43 9.95 -2.24
N TYR A 224 -1.46 9.31 -2.91
CA TYR A 224 -0.09 9.19 -2.41
C TYR A 224 0.83 10.32 -2.90
N LYS A 225 0.41 11.14 -3.88
CA LYS A 225 1.28 12.15 -4.52
C LYS A 225 1.70 13.29 -3.60
N HIS A 226 0.92 13.57 -2.56
CA HIS A 226 1.17 14.68 -1.64
C HIS A 226 1.91 14.28 -0.35
N ASP A 227 2.12 12.98 -0.12
CA ASP A 227 2.91 12.46 0.98
C ASP A 227 4.30 12.05 0.46
N PRO A 228 5.36 12.82 0.73
CA PRO A 228 6.70 12.49 0.25
C PRO A 228 7.20 11.11 0.72
N SER A 229 6.75 10.65 1.90
CA SER A 229 7.17 9.35 2.44
C SER A 229 6.58 8.18 1.65
N LEU A 230 5.36 8.33 1.13
CA LEU A 230 4.70 7.32 0.30
C LEU A 230 5.04 7.47 -1.17
N ALA A 231 5.08 8.70 -1.70
CA ALA A 231 5.43 9.00 -3.08
C ALA A 231 6.83 8.46 -3.45
N ASN A 232 7.81 8.61 -2.57
CA ASN A 232 9.18 8.11 -2.79
C ASN A 232 9.28 6.58 -2.78
N ARG A 233 8.26 5.88 -2.28
CA ARG A 233 8.17 4.41 -2.28
C ARG A 233 7.55 3.87 -3.55
N ILE A 234 7.10 4.71 -4.47
CA ILE A 234 6.46 4.29 -5.72
C ILE A 234 7.35 4.68 -6.90
N SER A 235 7.66 3.71 -7.75
CA SER A 235 8.21 3.94 -9.08
C SER A 235 7.24 3.44 -10.15
N LEU A 236 6.94 4.28 -11.13
CA LEU A 236 6.13 3.94 -12.29
C LEU A 236 7.00 3.22 -13.33
N LEU A 237 6.64 1.98 -13.64
CA LEU A 237 7.24 1.23 -14.72
C LEU A 237 6.65 1.71 -16.05
N GLU A 238 7.51 2.29 -16.87
CA GLU A 238 7.16 2.79 -18.19
C GLU A 238 7.38 1.71 -19.24
N THR A 239 6.29 1.09 -19.68
CA THR A 239 6.23 0.13 -20.81
C THR A 239 5.55 0.71 -22.04
N THR A 240 4.94 1.89 -21.90
CA THR A 240 4.37 2.73 -22.95
C THR A 240 4.66 4.18 -22.57
N PRO A 241 4.69 5.12 -23.54
CA PRO A 241 4.96 6.53 -23.24
C PRO A 241 4.07 7.07 -22.12
N VAL A 242 4.68 7.69 -21.10
CA VAL A 242 3.96 8.20 -19.93
C VAL A 242 2.90 9.23 -20.34
N ARG A 243 1.64 8.95 -20.02
CA ARG A 243 0.53 9.87 -20.29
C ARG A 243 0.58 11.07 -19.32
N PRO A 244 0.07 12.26 -19.72
CA PRO A 244 0.15 13.47 -18.90
C PRO A 244 -0.37 13.33 -17.47
N GLY A 245 -1.42 12.52 -17.27
CA GLY A 245 -1.98 12.27 -15.94
C GLY A 245 -0.99 11.61 -14.97
N PHE A 246 -0.20 10.64 -15.46
CA PHE A 246 0.82 9.96 -14.65
C PHE A 246 2.04 10.85 -14.39
N ALA A 247 2.44 11.65 -15.38
CA ALA A 247 3.51 12.63 -15.21
C ALA A 247 3.17 13.67 -14.11
N ALA A 248 1.90 14.06 -13.99
CA ALA A 248 1.43 14.99 -12.98
C ALA A 248 1.54 14.45 -11.53
N LEU A 249 1.62 13.13 -11.34
CA LEU A 249 1.82 12.50 -10.03
C LEU A 249 3.23 12.70 -9.47
N LYS A 250 4.21 12.99 -10.34
CA LYS A 250 5.63 13.23 -9.99
C LYS A 250 6.29 12.07 -9.22
N PHE A 251 5.82 10.85 -9.41
CA PHE A 251 6.53 9.65 -8.94
C PHE A 251 7.79 9.40 -9.78
N LYS A 252 8.73 8.64 -9.21
CA LYS A 252 9.90 8.18 -9.97
C LYS A 252 9.43 7.31 -11.13
N THR A 253 10.13 7.34 -12.24
CA THR A 253 9.84 6.52 -13.43
C THR A 253 11.03 5.62 -13.73
N VAL A 254 10.76 4.40 -14.17
CA VAL A 254 11.80 3.43 -14.54
C VAL A 254 11.41 2.69 -15.81
N ARG A 255 12.42 2.29 -16.60
CA ARG A 255 12.26 1.51 -17.83
C ARG A 255 13.10 0.24 -17.75
N PHE A 256 12.49 -0.91 -18.01
CA PHE A 256 13.19 -2.20 -18.09
C PHE A 256 13.17 -2.72 -19.53
N GLY A 257 13.84 -2.00 -20.43
CA GLY A 257 13.80 -2.28 -21.88
C GLY A 257 14.41 -3.63 -22.29
N SER A 258 15.18 -4.27 -21.41
CA SER A 258 15.69 -5.63 -21.59
C SER A 258 14.62 -6.72 -21.34
N VAL A 259 13.51 -6.36 -20.69
CA VAL A 259 12.42 -7.27 -20.26
C VAL A 259 11.13 -6.96 -21.00
N PHE A 260 10.71 -5.70 -21.01
CA PHE A 260 9.44 -5.25 -21.59
C PHE A 260 9.65 -4.47 -22.89
N ARG A 261 8.65 -4.56 -23.76
CA ARG A 261 8.49 -3.66 -24.90
C ARG A 261 8.20 -2.25 -24.40
N LEU A 262 8.56 -1.27 -25.24
CA LEU A 262 8.21 0.14 -25.04
C LEU A 262 7.02 0.58 -25.91
N ASP A 263 6.63 -0.27 -26.86
CA ASP A 263 5.55 -0.03 -27.80
C ASP A 263 4.39 -1.01 -27.57
N GLU A 264 3.17 -0.50 -27.74
CA GLU A 264 1.95 -1.30 -27.68
C GLU A 264 1.93 -2.41 -28.74
N LEU A 265 1.09 -3.42 -28.51
CA LEU A 265 0.90 -4.49 -29.48
C LEU A 265 0.17 -3.97 -30.73
N PRO A 266 0.55 -4.39 -31.94
CA PRO A 266 -0.16 -3.99 -33.16
C PRO A 266 -1.65 -4.36 -33.11
N GLU A 267 -2.54 -3.48 -33.57
CA GLU A 267 -3.97 -3.77 -33.62
C GLU A 267 -4.30 -4.87 -34.64
N ARG A 268 -3.57 -4.92 -35.76
CA ARG A 268 -3.74 -5.89 -36.85
C ARG A 268 -2.44 -6.64 -37.11
N PRO A 269 -2.50 -7.92 -37.54
CA PRO A 269 -1.32 -8.62 -38.03
C PRO A 269 -0.69 -7.82 -39.19
N SER A 270 0.62 -7.64 -39.14
CA SER A 270 1.38 -7.07 -40.25
C SER A 270 1.07 -7.87 -41.51
N PRO A 271 0.66 -7.26 -42.63
CA PRO A 271 0.49 -7.99 -43.87
C PRO A 271 1.86 -8.56 -44.25
N VAL A 272 1.98 -9.89 -44.23
CA VAL A 272 3.12 -10.57 -44.83
C VAL A 272 2.98 -10.31 -46.32
N ASN A 273 3.76 -9.38 -46.87
CA ASN A 273 3.84 -9.20 -48.30
C ASN A 273 4.29 -10.55 -48.88
N PRO A 274 3.46 -11.24 -49.70
CA PRO A 274 3.92 -12.43 -50.36
C PRO A 274 5.10 -12.03 -51.23
N VAL A 275 6.24 -12.69 -51.02
CA VAL A 275 7.37 -12.60 -51.95
C VAL A 275 6.84 -13.08 -53.30
N ILE A 276 6.59 -12.13 -54.21
CA ILE A 276 6.23 -12.43 -55.60
C ILE A 276 7.49 -13.00 -56.24
N VAL A 277 7.63 -14.33 -56.19
CA VAL A 277 8.53 -15.04 -57.08
C VAL A 277 7.94 -14.86 -58.47
N LYS A 278 8.55 -13.98 -59.28
CA LYS A 278 8.20 -13.82 -60.70
C LYS A 278 8.66 -15.07 -61.45
N THR A 279 7.82 -16.10 -61.44
CA THR A 279 7.96 -17.23 -62.37
C THR A 279 7.41 -16.78 -63.71
N VAL A 280 8.31 -16.51 -64.66
CA VAL A 280 7.95 -16.16 -66.04
C VAL A 280 7.65 -17.48 -66.76
N SER A 281 6.39 -17.69 -67.16
CA SER A 281 6.01 -18.77 -68.09
C SER A 281 5.15 -18.22 -69.23
N PRO A 282 5.30 -18.72 -70.47
CA PRO A 282 4.81 -18.06 -71.67
C PRO A 282 3.33 -18.36 -71.96
N HIS A 283 2.67 -17.40 -72.58
CA HIS A 283 1.30 -17.48 -73.09
C HIS A 283 1.13 -18.52 -74.21
N GLN A 284 0.04 -19.30 -74.15
CA GLN A 284 -0.68 -19.76 -75.33
C GLN A 284 -2.19 -19.54 -75.17
N THR A 285 -2.75 -18.87 -76.18
CA THR A 285 -4.16 -18.50 -76.34
C THR A 285 -4.87 -19.58 -77.14
N ILE A 286 -5.93 -20.21 -76.60
CA ILE A 286 -6.92 -20.95 -77.40
C ILE A 286 -8.35 -20.71 -76.86
N VAL A 287 -9.07 -19.90 -77.65
CA VAL A 287 -10.48 -19.93 -78.09
C VAL A 287 -11.52 -20.81 -77.33
N SER A 288 -12.67 -20.20 -76.99
CA SER A 288 -13.92 -20.82 -76.49
C SER A 288 -14.71 -21.58 -77.58
N PRO A 289 -15.66 -22.46 -77.19
CA PRO A 289 -17.07 -22.10 -77.41
C PRO A 289 -18.13 -22.66 -76.42
N GLN A 290 -19.19 -21.84 -76.26
CA GLN A 290 -20.64 -22.08 -76.09
C GLN A 290 -21.27 -23.26 -75.28
N GLN A 291 -22.11 -22.82 -74.31
CA GLN A 291 -23.51 -23.20 -73.96
C GLN A 291 -24.06 -24.64 -74.12
N ALA A 292 -24.74 -25.14 -73.07
CA ALA A 292 -26.05 -25.79 -73.13
C ALA A 292 -26.74 -25.87 -71.75
N GLN A 293 -28.07 -25.75 -71.73
CA GLN A 293 -28.97 -25.76 -70.56
C GLN A 293 -29.50 -27.18 -70.21
N LEU A 294 -29.72 -27.41 -68.90
CA LEU A 294 -30.83 -28.11 -68.17
C LEU A 294 -31.43 -29.44 -68.71
N PRO A 295 -31.81 -30.43 -67.85
CA PRO A 295 -33.02 -30.28 -67.02
C PRO A 295 -33.11 -30.98 -65.65
N VAL A 296 -34.11 -30.47 -64.92
CA VAL A 296 -34.87 -30.91 -63.74
C VAL A 296 -35.05 -32.43 -63.55
N SER A 297 -34.99 -32.89 -62.30
CA SER A 297 -35.87 -33.98 -61.82
C SER A 297 -36.29 -33.80 -60.36
N LYS A 298 -37.56 -34.14 -60.11
CA LYS A 298 -38.33 -34.03 -58.86
C LYS A 298 -38.10 -35.25 -57.97
N GLY A 299 -38.20 -35.07 -56.66
CA GLY A 299 -38.40 -36.18 -55.72
C GLY A 299 -38.76 -35.69 -54.32
N ALA A 300 -40.02 -35.83 -53.94
CA ALA A 300 -40.58 -35.51 -52.63
C ALA A 300 -40.53 -36.72 -51.68
N ARG A 301 -40.38 -36.49 -50.36
CA ARG A 301 -41.41 -36.79 -49.33
C ARG A 301 -40.88 -36.67 -47.88
N SER A 302 -41.73 -36.02 -47.09
CA SER A 302 -41.94 -35.94 -45.63
C SER A 302 -41.08 -36.72 -44.63
N ALA A 303 -40.73 -36.05 -43.52
CA ALA A 303 -41.33 -36.29 -42.20
C ALA A 303 -40.94 -35.18 -41.19
N ALA A 304 -41.93 -34.60 -40.50
CA ALA A 304 -41.82 -33.92 -39.20
C ALA A 304 -42.22 -34.94 -38.11
N PRO A 305 -42.18 -34.67 -36.77
CA PRO A 305 -42.07 -33.39 -36.05
C PRO A 305 -41.00 -33.46 -34.89
N VAL A 306 -40.67 -32.47 -34.06
CA VAL A 306 -41.43 -31.79 -33.00
C VAL A 306 -40.50 -30.74 -32.32
N SER A 307 -41.12 -29.63 -31.87
CA SER A 307 -40.78 -28.58 -30.88
C SER A 307 -39.42 -28.58 -30.13
N THR A 308 -38.80 -27.43 -29.86
CA THR A 308 -39.27 -26.46 -28.85
C THR A 308 -38.48 -25.13 -28.91
N GLN A 309 -39.21 -24.01 -28.84
CA GLN A 309 -38.71 -22.67 -28.50
C GLN A 309 -39.05 -22.35 -27.02
N SER A 310 -38.14 -21.67 -26.32
CA SER A 310 -38.38 -20.68 -25.24
C SER A 310 -36.98 -20.14 -24.85
N SER A 311 -36.61 -18.85 -24.81
CA SER A 311 -37.25 -17.57 -24.49
C SER A 311 -37.97 -17.55 -23.16
N TRP A 312 -37.35 -16.95 -22.14
CA TRP A 312 -37.98 -16.02 -21.19
C TRP A 312 -36.95 -15.12 -20.51
N ALA A 313 -37.25 -13.82 -20.52
CA ALA A 313 -36.70 -12.79 -19.66
C ALA A 313 -37.81 -12.24 -18.75
N THR A 314 -37.40 -11.63 -17.63
CA THR A 314 -38.11 -10.61 -16.80
C THR A 314 -38.59 -11.05 -15.40
N ILE A 315 -37.78 -10.69 -14.40
CA ILE A 315 -38.02 -9.80 -13.22
C ILE A 315 -39.43 -9.74 -12.59
N GLY A 316 -39.49 -9.88 -11.26
CA GLY A 316 -40.53 -9.22 -10.45
C GLY A 316 -40.66 -9.60 -8.96
N LYS A 317 -40.07 -8.77 -8.09
CA LYS A 317 -40.48 -8.37 -6.71
C LYS A 317 -40.77 -9.43 -5.62
N THR A 318 -40.07 -9.34 -4.48
CA THR A 318 -40.59 -8.85 -3.18
C THR A 318 -39.54 -9.04 -2.06
N GLY A 319 -39.42 -8.08 -1.12
CA GLY A 319 -38.68 -8.29 0.14
C GLY A 319 -37.88 -7.09 0.67
N MET A 320 -38.52 -5.93 0.87
CA MET A 320 -37.96 -4.80 1.61
C MET A 320 -38.17 -5.04 3.11
N THR A 321 -37.10 -5.18 3.90
CA THR A 321 -37.15 -5.09 5.36
C THR A 321 -36.45 -3.83 5.82
N THR A 322 -37.24 -2.95 6.43
CA THR A 322 -36.89 -1.65 7.01
C THR A 322 -35.94 -1.82 8.20
N LYS A 323 -34.72 -1.26 8.11
CA LYS A 323 -33.88 -0.96 9.27
C LYS A 323 -33.90 0.55 9.49
N ASN A 324 -34.44 0.98 10.63
CA ASN A 324 -34.40 2.36 11.07
C ASN A 324 -32.95 2.80 11.32
N ILE A 325 -32.47 3.79 10.56
CA ILE A 325 -31.17 4.43 10.76
C ILE A 325 -31.40 5.64 11.67
N SER A 326 -30.92 5.56 12.90
CA SER A 326 -30.91 6.70 13.84
C SER A 326 -29.71 7.57 13.55
N ILE A 327 -29.96 8.81 13.09
CA ILE A 327 -28.93 9.83 12.84
C ILE A 327 -28.94 10.78 14.04
N VAL A 328 -28.30 10.37 15.13
CA VAL A 328 -27.97 11.27 16.24
C VAL A 328 -26.45 11.46 16.25
N PRO A 329 -25.93 12.70 16.21
CA PRO A 329 -24.49 12.92 16.25
C PRO A 329 -23.94 12.49 17.62
N VAL A 330 -22.99 11.56 17.59
CA VAL A 330 -22.25 11.13 18.79
C VAL A 330 -21.35 12.28 19.22
N LYS A 331 -21.54 12.79 20.45
CA LYS A 331 -20.67 13.82 21.05
C LYS A 331 -19.21 13.33 21.07
N PRO A 332 -18.24 14.14 20.61
CA PRO A 332 -16.83 13.78 20.73
C PRO A 332 -16.42 13.71 22.20
N ARG A 333 -15.71 12.64 22.58
CA ARG A 333 -15.09 12.53 23.91
C ARG A 333 -13.95 13.54 24.03
N GLU A 334 -13.94 14.32 25.10
CA GLU A 334 -12.83 15.20 25.44
C GLU A 334 -11.53 14.41 25.59
N ARG A 335 -10.50 14.79 24.84
CA ARG A 335 -9.16 14.25 24.98
C ARG A 335 -8.52 14.89 26.21
N LYS A 336 -8.10 14.08 27.16
CA LYS A 336 -7.25 14.54 28.27
C LYS A 336 -5.84 14.77 27.73
N PHE A 337 -5.35 16.00 27.82
CA PHE A 337 -3.97 16.35 27.48
C PHE A 337 -3.14 16.44 28.76
N VAL A 338 -1.89 16.02 28.70
CA VAL A 338 -0.88 16.28 29.73
C VAL A 338 0.12 17.27 29.12
N LEU A 339 0.25 18.45 29.73
CA LEU A 339 1.28 19.42 29.39
C LEU A 339 2.56 19.02 30.13
N LEU A 340 3.60 18.70 29.38
CA LEU A 340 4.94 18.48 29.91
C LEU A 340 5.68 19.82 29.87
N ASN A 341 6.03 20.38 31.03
CA ASN A 341 6.94 21.52 31.08
C ASN A 341 8.33 21.02 30.67
N ALA A 342 8.78 21.48 29.50
CA ALA A 342 10.07 21.11 28.94
C ALA A 342 11.08 22.25 29.11
N TYR A 343 11.33 22.71 30.34
CA TYR A 343 12.51 23.50 30.70
C TYR A 343 12.81 23.33 32.19
N ASP A 344 13.93 22.67 32.49
CA ASP A 344 14.87 23.01 33.57
C ASP A 344 16.26 22.52 33.14
#